data_AF-A0A5E4I1H8-F1
#
_entry.id   AF-A0A5E4I1H8-F1
#
_cell.length_a   1.000
_cell.length_b   1.000
_cell.length_c   1.000
_cell.angle_alpha   90.00
_cell.angle_beta   90.00
_cell.angle_gamma   90.00
#
_symmetry.space_group_name_H-M   'P 1'
#
loop_
_entity.id
_entity.type
_entity.pdbx_description
1 polymer ?
#
loop_
_entity_poly.entity_id
_entity_poly.type
_entity_poly.pdbx_seq_one_letter_code
_entity_poly.pdbx_strand_id
1 'polypeptide(L)' 'MGFGRDRGNFGGNDMPKPVKEGDELEVTIEAVAAKGDGIAKKDGFVIFVPGAREGETVKVRITSVKPRCAVAERI' A
#
# COMPACT_ATOMS: atom_id res chain seq x y z
N MET A 1 6.53 -48.54 -14.54
CA MET A 1 7.36 -47.32 -14.38
C MET A 1 7.28 -46.51 -15.66
N GLY A 2 6.74 -45.29 -15.60
CA GLY A 2 6.53 -44.41 -16.77
C GLY A 2 6.01 -43.04 -16.33
N PHE A 3 6.92 -42.26 -15.73
CA PHE A 3 6.90 -40.82 -15.44
C PHE A 3 6.12 -40.01 -16.49
N GLY A 4 5.35 -38.94 -16.24
CA GLY A 4 5.20 -38.01 -15.12
C GLY A 4 4.94 -36.61 -15.70
N ARG A 5 4.31 -35.73 -14.88
CA ARG A 5 4.24 -34.26 -14.98
C ARG A 5 3.06 -33.64 -15.73
N ASP A 6 1.96 -33.53 -15.00
CA ASP A 6 1.38 -32.25 -14.55
C ASP A 6 1.87 -31.03 -15.34
N ARG A 7 1.10 -30.65 -16.36
CA ARG A 7 1.24 -29.38 -17.06
C ARG A 7 0.73 -28.27 -16.12
N GLY A 8 1.60 -27.86 -15.19
CA GLY A 8 1.41 -26.74 -14.29
C GLY A 8 1.31 -25.43 -15.07
N ASN A 9 0.08 -25.03 -15.35
CA ASN A 9 -0.31 -23.71 -15.79
C ASN A 9 -0.24 -22.71 -14.62
N PHE A 10 0.94 -22.28 -14.18
CA PHE A 10 1.06 -21.20 -13.18
C PHE A 10 2.38 -20.43 -13.35
N GLY A 11 2.50 -19.67 -14.44
CA GLY A 11 3.62 -18.75 -14.70
C GLY A 11 3.27 -17.28 -14.43
N GLY A 12 2.19 -16.99 -13.70
CA GLY A 12 1.89 -15.64 -13.21
C GLY A 12 2.79 -15.35 -12.02
N ASN A 13 3.87 -14.60 -12.23
CA ASN A 13 4.73 -14.06 -11.18
C ASN A 13 4.02 -12.94 -10.38
N ASP A 14 2.75 -13.13 -10.06
CA ASP A 14 1.96 -12.30 -9.17
C ASP A 14 2.35 -12.64 -7.73
N MET A 15 3.60 -12.29 -7.37
CA MET A 15 3.96 -12.16 -5.96
C MET A 15 2.91 -11.25 -5.31
N PRO A 16 2.23 -11.70 -4.24
CA PRO A 16 1.25 -10.87 -3.56
C PRO A 16 2.00 -9.71 -2.93
N LYS A 17 2.05 -8.58 -3.64
CA LYS A 17 2.47 -7.32 -3.04
C LYS A 17 1.45 -7.04 -1.92
N PRO A 18 1.89 -6.80 -0.67
CA PRO A 18 1.00 -6.61 0.48
C PRO A 18 0.10 -5.36 0.33
N VAL A 19 0.42 -4.48 -0.62
CA VAL A 19 -0.40 -3.35 -1.05
C VAL A 19 -0.47 -3.35 -2.57
N LYS A 20 -1.67 -3.16 -3.12
CA LYS A 20 -1.92 -3.00 -4.55
C LYS A 20 -2.07 -1.53 -4.91
N GLU A 21 -1.54 -1.16 -6.07
CA GLU A 21 -1.85 0.14 -6.67
C GLU A 21 -3.34 0.18 -7.00
N GLY A 22 -4.04 1.20 -6.52
CA GLY A 22 -5.47 1.40 -6.63
C GLY A 22 -6.29 0.93 -5.42
N ASP A 23 -5.68 0.27 -4.44
CA ASP A 23 -6.36 -0.24 -3.25
C ASP A 23 -6.67 0.88 -2.25
N GLU A 24 -7.83 0.81 -1.61
CA GLU A 24 -8.32 1.81 -0.66
C GLU A 24 -8.24 1.26 0.76
N LEU A 25 -7.46 1.93 1.61
CA LEU A 25 -7.32 1.54 3.01
C LEU A 25 -7.49 2.73 3.95
N GLU A 26 -8.02 2.43 5.13
CA GLU A 26 -8.04 3.38 6.23
C GLU A 26 -6.69 3.39 6.92
N VAL A 27 -6.11 4.59 7.03
CA VAL A 27 -4.86 4.84 7.73
C VAL A 27 -5.09 5.94 8.75
N THR A 28 -4.43 5.79 9.90
CA THR A 28 -4.42 6.82 10.93
C THR A 28 -3.20 7.70 10.70
N ILE A 29 -3.43 9.00 10.61
CA ILE A 29 -2.37 9.98 10.46
C ILE A 29 -1.77 10.24 11.84
N GLU A 30 -0.52 9.83 12.03
CA GLU A 30 0.18 10.02 13.30
C GLU A 30 0.86 11.38 13.38
N ALA A 31 1.19 11.97 12.23
CA ALA A 31 1.86 13.27 12.15
C ALA A 31 1.52 13.98 10.84
N VAL A 32 1.63 15.32 10.84
CA VAL A 32 1.53 16.13 9.62
C VAL A 32 2.76 17.02 9.50
N ALA A 33 3.33 17.10 8.30
CA ALA A 33 4.43 18.00 7.99
C ALA A 33 3.96 19.47 7.94
N ALA A 34 4.88 20.41 8.11
CA ALA A 34 4.58 21.85 8.10
C ALA A 34 3.89 22.36 6.81
N LYS A 35 3.99 21.61 5.70
CA LYS A 35 3.32 21.91 4.43
C LYS A 35 1.88 21.40 4.33
N GLY A 36 1.41 20.63 5.32
CA GLY A 36 0.11 19.95 5.27
C GLY A 36 0.16 18.55 4.65
N ASP A 37 1.35 17.94 4.54
CA ASP A 37 1.49 16.55 4.11
C ASP A 37 1.31 15.61 5.30
N GLY A 38 0.28 14.77 5.27
CA GLY A 38 0.02 13.77 6.29
C GLY A 38 0.95 12.57 6.19
N ILE A 39 1.46 12.14 7.32
CA ILE A 39 2.32 10.97 7.47
C ILE A 39 1.52 9.93 8.23
N ALA A 40 1.12 8.88 7.51
CA ALA A 40 0.47 7.72 8.09
C ALA A 40 1.49 6.60 8.25
N LYS A 41 1.46 5.93 9.40
CA LYS A 41 2.30 4.76 9.65
C LYS A 41 1.42 3.57 9.94
N LYS A 42 1.53 2.51 9.15
CA LYS A 42 0.75 1.29 9.31
C LYS A 42 1.68 0.09 9.30
N ASP A 43 1.76 -0.60 10.44
CA ASP A 43 2.57 -1.83 10.60
C ASP A 43 4.04 -1.69 10.14
N GLY A 44 4.67 -0.55 10.48
CA GLY A 44 6.04 -0.25 10.07
C GLY A 44 6.20 0.24 8.63
N PHE A 45 5.09 0.39 7.89
CA PHE A 45 5.06 0.92 6.54
C PHE A 45 4.65 2.39 6.55
N VAL A 46 5.43 3.24 5.85
CA VAL A 46 5.18 4.68 5.78
C VAL A 46 4.36 5.00 4.54
N ILE A 47 3.22 5.64 4.75
CA ILE A 47 2.30 6.06 3.70
C ILE A 47 2.22 7.58 3.73
N PHE A 48 2.58 8.19 2.60
CA PHE A 48 2.51 9.63 2.41
C PHE A 48 1.14 10.00 1.86
N VAL A 49 0.44 10.91 2.53
CA VAL A 49 -0.93 11.31 2.22
C VAL A 49 -1.02 12.83 2.20
N PRO A 50 -0.94 13.48 1.03
CA PRO A 50 -1.03 14.93 0.96
C PRO A 50 -2.42 15.40 1.39
N GLY A 51 -2.48 16.46 2.21
CA GLY A 51 -3.72 17.02 2.72
C GLY A 51 -4.37 16.24 3.87
N ALA A 52 -3.70 15.26 4.47
CA ALA A 52 -4.22 14.59 5.67
C ALA A 52 -3.94 15.41 6.94
N ARG A 53 -4.72 15.17 8.00
CA ARG A 53 -4.65 15.88 9.29
C ARG A 53 -4.19 14.97 10.42
N GLU A 54 -3.42 15.52 11.35
CA GLU A 54 -2.86 14.77 12.48
C GLU A 54 -3.99 14.30 13.39
N GLY A 55 -3.94 13.03 13.81
CA GLY A 55 -4.94 12.42 14.68
C GLY A 55 -6.25 12.06 13.97
N GLU A 56 -6.36 12.26 12.66
CA GLU A 56 -7.52 11.87 11.86
C GLU A 56 -7.29 10.50 11.22
N THR A 57 -8.31 9.65 11.23
CA THR A 57 -8.34 8.42 10.43
C THR A 57 -9.02 8.75 9.11
N VAL A 58 -8.28 8.65 8.01
CA VAL A 58 -8.77 8.96 6.67
C VAL A 58 -8.65 7.75 5.77
N LYS A 59 -9.56 7.66 4.80
CA LYS A 59 -9.45 6.71 3.70
C LYS A 59 -8.47 7.24 2.68
N VAL A 60 -7.52 6.40 2.31
CA VAL A 60 -6.51 6.73 1.32
C VAL A 60 -6.50 5.67 0.25
N ARG A 61 -6.31 6.12 -0.99
CA ARG A 61 -6.16 5.25 -2.14
C ARG A 61 -4.70 5.20 -2.53
N ILE A 62 -4.12 4.01 -2.50
CA ILE A 62 -2.73 3.79 -2.93
C ILE A 62 -2.66 4.11 -4.42
N THR A 63 -1.88 5.11 -4.78
CA THR A 63 -1.65 5.43 -6.20
C THR A 63 -0.36 4.84 -6.70
N SER A 64 0.63 4.66 -5.81
CA SER A 64 1.86 3.96 -6.15
C SER A 64 2.50 3.27 -4.95
N VAL A 65 2.99 2.05 -5.17
CA VAL A 65 3.66 1.24 -4.15
C VAL A 65 5.16 1.18 -4.46
N LYS A 66 5.98 1.64 -3.51
CA LYS A 66 7.44 1.45 -3.53
C LYS A 66 7.84 0.30 -2.59
N PRO A 67 9.05 -0.27 -2.74
CA PRO A 67 9.51 -1.40 -1.92
C PRO A 67 9.59 -1.14 -0.41
N ARG A 68 9.59 0.13 0.04
CA ARG A 68 9.66 0.52 1.47
C ARG A 68 8.63 1.55 1.92
N CYS A 69 7.87 2.13 0.98
CA CYS A 69 6.90 3.20 1.27
C CYS A 69 5.76 3.11 0.23
N ALA A 70 4.59 3.69 0.51
CA ALA A 70 3.60 3.95 -0.53
C ALA A 70 3.23 5.42 -0.60
N VAL A 71 2.82 5.81 -1.80
CA VAL A 71 2.14 7.08 -2.04
C VAL A 71 0.66 6.76 -2.14
N ALA A 72 -0.12 7.46 -1.34
CA ALA A 72 -1.57 7.37 -1.37
C ALA A 72 -2.16 8.77 -1.40
N GLU A 73 -3.35 8.90 -1.99
CA GLU A 73 -4.10 10.16 -1.98
C GLU A 73 -5.31 9.99 -1.06
N ARG A 74 -5.61 11.02 -0.26
CA ARG A 74 -6.85 11.04 0.52
C ARG A 74 -8.04 11.12 -0.44
N ILE A 75 -9.08 10.34 -0.16
CA ILE A 75 -10.37 10.41 -0.85
C ILE A 75 -11.43 11.09 0.00
#